data_AF-A0A8S9PPY7-F1
#
_entry.id   AF-A0A8S9PPY7-F1
#
_cell.length_a   1.000
_cell.length_b   1.000
_cell.length_c   1.000
_cell.angle_alpha   90.00
_cell.angle_beta   90.00
_cell.angle_gamma   90.00
#
_symmetry.space_group_name_H-M   'P 1'
#
loop_
_entity.id
_entity.type
_entity.pdbx_description
1 polymer ?
#
loop_
_entity_poly.entity_id
_entity_poly.type
_entity_poly.pdbx_seq_one_letter_code
_entity_poly.pdbx_strand_id
1 'polypeptide(L)'
;MAVMIQVKNIADMGAYVSLLEYNNIEGMILFSELSRRRIRSVSSLIKVGRIEPVMVLRVDKEKGYIDLSKRRVSEEDIQTCEERYNKSKLVHSIMRHVAETLSIDLEELYVNIGWPLYRKHGHAFEAFKVLVTDPDSVLGSLTREIKEVGPDGQEVTKVVPAVTEEVKDALVKNIRRRMTPQPMKIRADIELKCFQFDGVVHIKISTLRQLLSPRAGHVNKEKSVAHVSLQE
;
A
#
# COMPACT_ATOMS: atom_id res chain seq x y z
N MET A 1 -16.70 -5.76 -9.32
CA MET A 1 -15.52 -5.30 -8.55
C MET A 1 -14.28 -5.50 -9.41
N ALA A 2 -13.40 -4.50 -9.48
CA ALA A 2 -12.11 -4.61 -10.17
C ALA A 2 -11.06 -5.24 -9.24
N VAL A 3 -10.26 -6.15 -9.77
CA VAL A 3 -9.22 -6.92 -9.06
C VAL A 3 -7.97 -7.01 -9.92
N MET A 4 -6.81 -7.08 -9.28
CA MET A 4 -5.54 -7.27 -9.97
C MET A 4 -5.23 -8.75 -10.18
N ILE A 5 -4.94 -9.09 -11.44
CA ILE A 5 -4.61 -10.45 -11.84
C ILE A 5 -3.21 -10.54 -12.42
N GLN A 6 -2.64 -11.74 -12.40
CA GLN A 6 -1.48 -12.10 -13.18
C GLN A 6 -1.81 -13.19 -14.18
N VAL A 7 -1.41 -13.02 -15.43
CA VAL A 7 -1.65 -14.01 -16.48
C VAL A 7 -0.70 -15.19 -16.29
N LYS A 8 -1.25 -16.39 -16.13
CA LYS A 8 -0.48 -17.64 -15.96
C LYS A 8 -0.27 -18.35 -17.28
N ASN A 9 -1.36 -18.56 -18.03
CA ASN A 9 -1.30 -19.28 -19.30
C ASN A 9 -2.38 -18.76 -20.26
N ILE A 10 -2.16 -18.92 -21.56
CA ILE A 10 -3.10 -18.54 -22.61
C ILE A 10 -3.47 -19.83 -23.36
N ALA A 11 -4.76 -20.14 -23.44
CA ALA A 11 -5.31 -21.29 -24.13
C ALA A 11 -6.24 -20.84 -25.27
N ASP A 12 -6.71 -21.80 -26.09
CA ASP A 12 -7.53 -21.50 -27.28
C ASP A 12 -8.93 -20.98 -26.96
N MET A 13 -9.44 -21.21 -25.75
CA MET A 13 -10.74 -20.71 -25.30
C MET A 13 -10.65 -19.40 -24.49
N GLY A 14 -9.47 -19.06 -23.96
CA GLY A 14 -9.29 -17.89 -23.09
C GLY A 14 -7.95 -17.85 -22.38
N ALA A 15 -7.77 -16.89 -21.48
CA ALA A 15 -6.57 -16.75 -20.66
C ALA A 15 -6.83 -17.21 -19.22
N TYR A 16 -5.97 -18.10 -18.72
CA TYR A 16 -5.93 -18.48 -17.31
C TYR A 16 -5.09 -17.49 -16.53
N VAL A 17 -5.67 -16.99 -15.46
CA VAL A 17 -5.12 -15.89 -14.67
C VAL A 17 -5.22 -16.22 -13.18
N SER A 18 -4.38 -15.59 -12.38
CA SER A 18 -4.31 -15.78 -10.94
C SER A 18 -4.63 -14.46 -10.25
N LEU A 19 -5.58 -14.46 -9.32
CA LEU A 19 -5.95 -13.27 -8.54
C LEU A 19 -4.93 -13.05 -7.43
N LEU A 20 -4.15 -11.96 -7.52
CA LEU A 20 -3.06 -11.70 -6.58
C LEU A 20 -3.55 -11.33 -5.17
N GLU A 21 -4.76 -10.78 -5.07
CA GLU A 21 -5.37 -10.31 -3.80
C GLU A 21 -6.00 -11.44 -2.97
N TYR A 22 -6.32 -12.57 -3.60
CA TYR A 22 -7.09 -13.66 -2.99
C TYR A 22 -6.31 -14.97 -3.06
N ASN A 23 -5.15 -15.06 -2.41
CA ASN A 23 -4.34 -16.28 -2.31
C ASN A 23 -4.03 -16.96 -3.66
N ASN A 24 -3.89 -16.19 -4.74
CA ASN A 24 -3.62 -16.73 -6.08
C ASN A 24 -4.69 -17.72 -6.58
N ILE A 25 -5.96 -17.50 -6.21
CA ILE A 25 -7.07 -18.27 -6.78
C ILE A 25 -7.06 -18.13 -8.31
N GLU A 26 -7.34 -19.24 -8.99
CA GLU A 26 -7.38 -19.29 -10.44
C GLU A 26 -8.69 -18.70 -10.99
N GLY A 27 -8.57 -18.00 -12.11
CA GLY A 27 -9.69 -17.42 -12.85
C GLY A 27 -9.46 -17.54 -14.35
N MET A 28 -10.52 -17.30 -15.11
CA MET A 28 -10.49 -17.37 -16.57
C MET A 28 -11.05 -16.09 -17.17
N ILE A 29 -10.40 -15.60 -18.23
CA ILE A 29 -10.92 -14.53 -19.08
C ILE A 29 -11.24 -15.12 -20.44
N LEU A 30 -12.51 -15.03 -20.85
CA LEU A 30 -12.92 -15.39 -22.21
C LEU A 30 -12.43 -14.35 -23.23
N PHE A 31 -12.09 -14.78 -24.44
CA PHE A 31 -11.64 -13.86 -25.50
C PHE A 31 -12.68 -12.79 -25.88
N SER A 32 -13.98 -13.11 -25.79
CA SER A 32 -15.07 -12.15 -25.99
C SER A 32 -15.09 -11.02 -24.95
N GLU A 33 -14.48 -11.25 -23.78
CA GLU A 33 -14.42 -10.30 -22.67
C GLU A 33 -13.02 -9.65 -22.54
N LEU A 34 -12.11 -9.90 -23.49
CA LEU A 34 -10.76 -9.30 -23.53
C LEU A 34 -10.76 -7.86 -24.07
N SER A 35 -11.56 -7.59 -25.11
CA SER A 35 -11.53 -6.31 -25.84
C SER A 35 -12.89 -5.99 -26.44
N ARG A 36 -13.20 -4.70 -26.59
CA ARG A 36 -14.40 -4.21 -27.30
C ARG A 36 -14.26 -4.30 -28.83
N ARG A 37 -13.03 -4.38 -29.35
CA ARG A 37 -12.72 -4.38 -30.79
C ARG A 37 -12.28 -5.75 -31.28
N ARG A 38 -12.44 -6.02 -32.58
CA ARG A 38 -11.99 -7.27 -33.21
C ARG A 38 -10.48 -7.45 -33.01
N ILE A 39 -10.09 -8.57 -32.44
CA ILE A 39 -8.71 -8.89 -32.07
C ILE A 39 -8.01 -9.50 -33.29
N ARG A 40 -6.86 -8.92 -33.69
CA ARG A 40 -5.98 -9.51 -34.73
C ARG A 40 -5.00 -10.54 -34.15
N SER A 41 -4.48 -10.27 -32.95
CA SER A 41 -3.60 -11.16 -32.21
C SER A 41 -3.85 -11.02 -30.71
N VAL A 42 -3.98 -12.15 -30.02
CA VAL A 42 -4.19 -12.20 -28.56
C VAL A 42 -2.90 -11.87 -27.81
N SER A 43 -1.75 -12.29 -28.36
CA SER A 43 -0.43 -12.15 -27.74
C SER A 43 0.04 -10.69 -27.59
N SER A 44 -0.56 -9.76 -28.34
CA SER A 44 -0.28 -8.32 -28.19
C SER A 44 -1.06 -7.68 -27.05
N LEU A 45 -2.27 -8.20 -26.74
CA LEU A 45 -3.14 -7.66 -25.71
C LEU A 45 -2.81 -8.22 -24.33
N ILE A 46 -2.48 -9.51 -24.26
CA ILE A 46 -2.19 -10.22 -23.03
C ILE A 46 -0.90 -11.01 -23.20
N LYS A 47 0.00 -10.84 -22.23
CA LYS A 47 1.26 -11.58 -22.14
C LYS A 47 1.30 -12.34 -20.83
N VAL A 48 1.83 -13.56 -20.89
CA VAL A 48 2.09 -14.37 -19.69
C VAL A 48 3.00 -13.59 -18.74
N GLY A 49 2.66 -13.61 -17.45
CA GLY A 49 3.36 -12.91 -16.39
C GLY A 49 2.98 -11.44 -16.20
N ARG A 50 2.22 -10.84 -17.13
CA ARG A 50 1.76 -9.44 -17.00
C ARG A 50 0.66 -9.34 -15.94
N ILE A 51 0.70 -8.24 -15.19
CA ILE A 51 -0.33 -7.86 -14.23
C ILE A 51 -1.27 -6.86 -14.89
N GLU A 52 -2.58 -7.13 -14.82
CA GLU A 52 -3.61 -6.22 -15.35
C GLU A 52 -4.84 -6.17 -14.42
N PRO A 53 -5.55 -5.03 -14.37
CA PRO A 53 -6.81 -4.93 -13.65
C PRO A 53 -7.96 -5.47 -14.50
N VAL A 54 -8.81 -6.30 -13.91
CA VAL A 54 -9.99 -6.91 -14.55
C VAL A 54 -11.19 -6.88 -13.61
N MET A 55 -12.39 -6.93 -14.17
CA MET A 55 -13.63 -6.97 -13.41
C MET A 55 -14.13 -8.40 -13.25
N VAL A 56 -14.53 -8.77 -12.03
CA VAL A 56 -15.20 -10.04 -11.75
C VAL A 56 -16.63 -10.02 -12.30
N LEU A 57 -16.98 -11.00 -13.13
CA LEU A 57 -18.32 -11.19 -13.67
C LEU A 57 -19.14 -12.13 -12.78
N ARG A 58 -18.62 -13.35 -12.60
CA ARG A 58 -19.31 -14.45 -11.92
C ARG A 58 -18.31 -15.26 -11.12
N VAL A 59 -18.77 -15.76 -9.97
CA VAL A 59 -18.02 -16.64 -9.08
C VAL A 59 -18.85 -17.89 -8.83
N ASP A 60 -18.35 -19.04 -9.25
CA ASP A 60 -18.95 -20.33 -8.95
C ASP A 60 -18.18 -20.99 -7.78
N LYS A 61 -18.76 -20.91 -6.58
CA LYS A 61 -18.12 -21.37 -5.34
C LYS A 61 -17.91 -22.88 -5.28
N GLU A 62 -18.76 -23.67 -5.95
CA GLU A 62 -18.70 -25.13 -5.91
C GLU A 62 -17.52 -25.69 -6.70
N LYS A 63 -17.19 -25.07 -7.83
CA LYS A 63 -16.09 -25.49 -8.70
C LYS A 63 -14.83 -24.65 -8.54
N GLY A 64 -14.91 -23.52 -7.82
CA GLY A 64 -13.80 -22.60 -7.64
C GLY A 64 -13.44 -21.79 -8.89
N TYR A 65 -14.35 -21.69 -9.87
CA TYR A 65 -14.11 -20.93 -11.10
C TYR A 65 -14.60 -19.48 -10.96
N ILE A 66 -13.79 -18.56 -11.48
CA ILE A 66 -14.07 -17.13 -11.51
C ILE A 66 -13.99 -16.65 -12.95
N ASP A 67 -15.10 -16.14 -13.47
CA ASP A 67 -15.16 -15.51 -14.78
C ASP A 67 -14.82 -14.02 -14.64
N LEU A 68 -13.88 -13.59 -15.47
CA LEU A 68 -13.31 -12.26 -15.43
C LEU A 68 -13.46 -11.56 -16.79
N SER A 69 -13.56 -10.23 -16.76
CA SER A 69 -13.67 -9.39 -17.96
C SER A 69 -12.76 -8.18 -17.87
N LYS A 70 -11.96 -7.98 -18.92
CA LYS A 70 -11.18 -6.76 -19.12
C LYS A 70 -12.01 -5.67 -19.81
N ARG A 71 -12.99 -6.08 -20.63
CA ARG A 71 -13.80 -5.19 -21.47
C ARG A 71 -14.70 -4.22 -20.68
N ARG A 72 -15.15 -4.65 -19.49
CA ARG A 72 -16.14 -3.95 -18.66
C ARG A 72 -15.50 -3.04 -17.60
N VAL A 73 -14.18 -2.98 -17.52
CA VAL A 73 -13.49 -2.11 -16.58
C VAL A 73 -13.51 -0.67 -17.12
N SER A 74 -13.93 0.28 -16.29
CA SER A 74 -13.86 1.72 -16.57
C SER A 74 -12.49 2.28 -16.18
N GLU A 75 -12.07 3.41 -16.74
CA GLU A 75 -10.78 4.03 -16.38
C GLU A 75 -10.71 4.44 -14.90
N GLU A 76 -11.82 4.91 -14.32
CA GLU A 76 -11.93 5.22 -12.89
C GLU A 76 -11.76 3.97 -12.00
N ASP A 77 -12.31 2.83 -12.44
CA ASP A 77 -12.17 1.55 -11.74
C ASP A 77 -10.73 1.05 -11.78
N ILE A 78 -10.03 1.26 -12.91
CA ILE A 78 -8.61 0.92 -13.08
C ILE A 78 -7.78 1.68 -12.05
N GLN A 79 -7.95 3.00 -11.97
CA GLN A 79 -7.19 3.84 -11.03
C GLN A 79 -7.46 3.43 -9.58
N THR A 80 -8.74 3.26 -9.22
CA THR A 80 -9.13 2.84 -7.86
C THR A 80 -8.57 1.45 -7.51
N CYS A 81 -8.57 0.53 -8.47
CA CYS A 81 -8.01 -0.82 -8.32
C CYS A 81 -6.48 -0.78 -8.14
N GLU A 82 -5.77 -0.02 -8.96
CA GLU A 82 -4.33 0.16 -8.85
C GLU A 82 -3.93 0.76 -7.51
N GLU A 83 -4.64 1.80 -7.05
CA GLU A 83 -4.42 2.39 -5.73
C GLU A 83 -4.63 1.38 -4.60
N ARG A 84 -5.74 0.65 -4.62
CA ARG A 84 -6.04 -0.38 -3.62
C ARG A 84 -4.99 -1.48 -3.61
N TYR A 85 -4.58 -1.92 -4.79
CA TYR A 85 -3.57 -2.95 -4.95
C TYR A 85 -2.21 -2.48 -4.46
N ASN A 86 -1.80 -1.25 -4.75
CA ASN A 86 -0.55 -0.68 -4.25
C ASN A 86 -0.55 -0.58 -2.72
N LYS A 87 -1.67 -0.13 -2.12
CA LYS A 87 -1.85 -0.12 -0.66
C LYS A 87 -1.74 -1.53 -0.06
N SER A 88 -2.41 -2.52 -0.67
CA SER A 88 -2.38 -3.91 -0.22
C SER A 88 -1.01 -4.57 -0.39
N LYS A 89 -0.32 -4.31 -1.49
CA LYS A 89 1.03 -4.80 -1.77
C LYS A 89 2.04 -4.26 -0.77
N LEU A 90 1.91 -2.99 -0.35
CA LEU A 90 2.73 -2.41 0.71
C LEU A 90 2.50 -3.13 2.04
N VAL A 91 1.23 -3.32 2.43
CA VAL A 91 0.87 -4.06 3.65
C VAL A 91 1.45 -5.49 3.61
N HIS A 92 1.24 -6.20 2.51
CA HIS A 92 1.73 -7.56 2.33
C HIS A 92 3.26 -7.63 2.38
N SER A 93 3.97 -6.67 1.78
CA SER A 93 5.43 -6.61 1.84
C SER A 93 5.94 -6.37 3.27
N ILE A 94 5.24 -5.56 4.07
CA ILE A 94 5.60 -5.32 5.48
C ILE A 94 5.36 -6.59 6.30
N MET A 95 4.17 -7.19 6.16
CA MET A 95 3.81 -8.43 6.86
C MET A 95 4.75 -9.58 6.52
N ARG A 96 5.11 -9.75 5.23
CA ARG A 96 6.09 -10.75 4.81
C ARG A 96 7.45 -10.54 5.46
N HIS A 97 7.93 -9.30 5.51
CA HIS A 97 9.23 -9.02 6.12
C HIS A 97 9.24 -9.26 7.64
N VAL A 98 8.12 -8.95 8.33
CA VAL A 98 7.95 -9.29 9.75
C VAL A 98 7.90 -10.80 9.96
N ALA A 99 7.17 -11.52 9.10
CA ALA A 99 7.10 -12.98 9.11
C ALA A 99 8.48 -13.61 8.91
N GLU A 100 9.27 -13.14 7.94
CA GLU A 100 10.65 -13.59 7.70
C GLU A 100 11.59 -13.29 8.87
N THR A 101 11.46 -12.10 9.49
CA THR A 101 12.33 -11.69 10.60
C THR A 101 12.10 -12.55 11.85
N LEU A 102 10.85 -12.94 12.09
CA LEU A 102 10.43 -13.67 13.28
C LEU A 102 10.25 -15.17 13.03
N SER A 103 10.44 -15.62 11.78
CA SER A 103 10.19 -17.00 11.33
C SER A 103 8.79 -17.51 11.71
N ILE A 104 7.77 -16.66 11.57
CA ILE A 104 6.36 -16.99 11.83
C ILE A 104 5.66 -17.20 10.49
N ASP A 105 4.67 -18.09 10.46
CA ASP A 105 3.83 -18.29 9.30
C ASP A 105 3.01 -17.04 8.95
N LEU A 106 3.06 -16.67 7.66
CA LEU A 106 2.39 -15.47 7.15
C LEU A 106 0.87 -15.53 7.38
N GLU A 107 0.27 -16.71 7.26
CA GLU A 107 -1.17 -16.91 7.46
C GLU A 107 -1.59 -16.60 8.90
N GLU A 108 -0.83 -17.06 9.90
CA GLU A 108 -1.10 -16.76 11.30
C GLU A 108 -1.03 -15.26 11.58
N LEU A 109 -0.04 -14.57 10.98
CA LEU A 109 0.10 -13.13 11.11
C LEU A 109 -1.10 -12.38 10.52
N TYR A 110 -1.63 -12.83 9.38
CA TYR A 110 -2.85 -12.28 8.78
C TYR A 110 -4.09 -12.57 9.62
N VAL A 111 -4.19 -13.74 10.23
CA VAL A 111 -5.32 -14.07 11.12
C VAL A 111 -5.33 -13.20 12.36
N ASN A 112 -4.17 -12.99 12.96
CA ASN A 112 -4.05 -12.28 14.23
C ASN A 112 -4.07 -10.75 14.07
N ILE A 113 -3.49 -10.23 12.99
CA ILE A 113 -3.31 -8.79 12.78
C ILE A 113 -4.12 -8.31 11.58
N GLY A 114 -4.01 -8.99 10.44
CA GLY A 114 -4.64 -8.58 9.19
C GLY A 114 -6.17 -8.46 9.28
N TRP A 115 -6.88 -9.57 9.51
CA TRP A 115 -8.35 -9.58 9.48
C TRP A 115 -9.01 -8.64 10.50
N PRO A 116 -8.52 -8.55 11.75
CA PRO A 116 -9.07 -7.58 12.70
C PRO A 116 -8.90 -6.13 12.26
N LEU A 117 -7.75 -5.77 11.65
CA LEU A 117 -7.52 -4.43 11.12
C LEU A 117 -8.43 -4.10 9.93
N TYR A 118 -8.66 -5.07 9.03
CA TYR A 118 -9.61 -4.91 7.92
C TYR A 118 -11.04 -4.68 8.43
N ARG A 119 -11.46 -5.35 9.52
CA ARG A 119 -12.80 -5.17 10.10
C ARG A 119 -12.99 -3.79 10.75
N LYS A 120 -11.95 -3.24 11.39
CA LYS A 120 -12.05 -1.97 12.13
C LYS A 120 -11.90 -0.73 11.26
N HIS A 121 -10.88 -0.72 10.39
CA HIS A 121 -10.53 0.46 9.59
C HIS A 121 -10.91 0.31 8.10
N GLY A 122 -11.58 -0.79 7.73
CA GLY A 122 -11.94 -1.12 6.35
C GLY A 122 -10.76 -1.63 5.52
N HIS A 123 -9.60 -0.98 5.60
CA HIS A 123 -8.38 -1.39 4.92
C HIS A 123 -7.16 -1.32 5.85
N ALA A 124 -6.34 -2.37 5.86
CA ALA A 124 -5.16 -2.47 6.73
C ALA A 124 -4.18 -1.29 6.58
N PHE A 125 -4.05 -0.75 5.36
CA PHE A 125 -3.22 0.44 5.09
C PHE A 125 -3.63 1.68 5.89
N GLU A 126 -4.93 1.94 6.06
CA GLU A 126 -5.37 3.10 6.85
C GLU A 126 -5.06 2.88 8.33
N ALA A 127 -5.21 1.65 8.83
CA ALA A 127 -4.77 1.30 10.17
C ALA A 127 -3.26 1.47 10.35
N PHE A 128 -2.46 1.14 9.34
CA PHE A 128 -1.01 1.33 9.36
C PHE A 128 -0.60 2.80 9.41
N LYS A 129 -1.39 3.73 8.82
CA LYS A 129 -1.16 5.16 9.00
C LYS A 129 -1.38 5.59 10.45
N VAL A 130 -2.48 5.12 11.06
CA VAL A 130 -2.77 5.44 12.46
C VAL A 130 -1.70 4.85 13.39
N LEU A 131 -1.19 3.66 13.08
CA LEU A 131 -0.07 3.02 13.81
C LEU A 131 1.22 3.84 13.81
N VAL A 132 1.47 4.67 12.78
CA VAL A 132 2.65 5.56 12.76
C VAL A 132 2.52 6.66 13.81
N THR A 133 1.31 7.20 13.96
CA THR A 133 1.01 8.29 14.90
C THR A 133 0.85 7.76 16.32
N ASP A 134 -0.03 6.77 16.50
CA ASP A 134 -0.45 6.23 17.81
C ASP A 134 -0.47 4.69 17.78
N PRO A 135 0.67 4.03 18.03
CA PRO A 135 0.80 2.57 17.92
C PRO A 135 -0.04 1.82 18.97
N ASP A 136 -0.09 2.33 20.20
CA ASP A 136 -0.74 1.65 21.32
C ASP A 136 -2.26 1.57 21.19
N SER A 137 -2.88 2.58 20.57
CA SER A 137 -4.34 2.64 20.37
C SER A 137 -4.83 1.54 19.42
N VAL A 138 -4.09 1.32 18.33
CA VAL A 138 -4.47 0.33 17.31
C VAL A 138 -4.13 -1.08 17.76
N LEU A 139 -2.93 -1.28 18.35
CA LEU A 139 -2.46 -2.60 18.79
C LEU A 139 -3.12 -3.07 20.10
N GLY A 140 -3.45 -2.16 21.01
CA GLY A 140 -4.21 -2.47 22.22
C GLY A 140 -5.63 -2.95 21.92
N SER A 141 -6.17 -2.55 20.76
CA SER A 141 -7.46 -3.01 20.25
C SER A 141 -7.40 -4.42 19.62
N LEU A 142 -6.22 -5.00 19.42
CA LEU A 142 -6.02 -6.33 18.83
C LEU A 142 -5.83 -7.37 19.94
N THR A 143 -6.91 -7.70 20.63
CA THR A 143 -6.93 -8.76 21.64
C THR A 143 -7.37 -10.09 21.04
N ARG A 144 -6.73 -11.18 21.49
CA ARG A 144 -7.20 -12.55 21.27
C ARG A 144 -7.93 -13.00 22.53
N GLU A 145 -9.09 -13.61 22.35
CA GLU A 145 -9.68 -14.49 23.37
C GLU A 145 -9.16 -15.90 23.07
N ILE A 146 -8.30 -16.45 23.93
CA ILE A 146 -7.89 -17.86 23.86
C ILE A 146 -8.72 -18.60 24.91
N LYS A 147 -9.42 -19.66 24.48
CA LYS A 147 -10.06 -20.63 25.38
C LYS A 147 -9.08 -21.79 25.59
N GLU A 148 -8.42 -21.85 26.74
CA GLU A 148 -7.69 -23.06 27.17
C GLU A 148 -8.53 -23.81 28.21
N VAL A 149 -8.52 -25.14 28.11
CA VAL A 149 -9.14 -26.03 29.09
C VAL A 149 -8.06 -26.39 30.11
N GLY A 150 -8.22 -25.93 31.35
CA GLY A 150 -7.35 -26.33 32.46
C GLY A 150 -7.55 -27.81 32.82
N PRO A 151 -6.59 -28.44 33.53
CA PRO A 151 -6.67 -29.85 33.91
C PRO A 151 -7.87 -30.23 34.79
N ASP A 152 -8.62 -29.26 35.35
CA ASP A 152 -9.81 -29.46 36.18
C ASP A 152 -11.15 -29.09 35.49
N GLY A 153 -11.18 -28.98 34.16
CA GLY A 153 -12.45 -28.86 33.41
C GLY A 153 -13.22 -27.54 33.57
N GLN A 154 -12.62 -26.49 34.14
CA GLN A 154 -13.17 -25.13 34.13
C GLN A 154 -12.59 -24.29 32.97
N GLU A 155 -13.50 -23.70 32.19
CA GLU A 155 -13.18 -22.76 31.11
C GLU A 155 -12.68 -21.44 31.70
N VAL A 156 -11.42 -21.05 31.40
CA VAL A 156 -10.89 -19.75 31.80
C VAL A 156 -10.52 -18.96 30.54
N THR A 157 -11.31 -17.94 30.23
CA THR A 157 -11.06 -16.98 29.16
C THR A 157 -9.93 -16.04 29.60
N LYS A 158 -8.70 -16.27 29.11
CA LYS A 158 -7.63 -15.28 29.26
C LYS A 158 -7.48 -14.49 27.96
N VAL A 159 -7.60 -13.17 28.10
CA VAL A 159 -7.31 -12.21 27.04
C VAL A 159 -5.80 -12.11 26.94
N VAL A 160 -5.20 -12.85 26.01
CA VAL A 160 -3.77 -12.78 25.72
C VAL A 160 -3.59 -11.84 24.52
N PRO A 161 -2.63 -10.91 24.54
CA PRO A 161 -2.34 -10.09 23.36
C PRO A 161 -2.08 -11.02 22.16
N ALA A 162 -2.74 -10.76 21.03
CA ALA A 162 -2.69 -11.62 19.84
C ALA A 162 -1.29 -11.70 19.18
N VAL A 163 -0.32 -11.03 19.78
CA VAL A 163 0.96 -10.64 19.23
C VAL A 163 1.91 -10.51 20.42
N THR A 164 3.04 -11.22 20.40
CA THR A 164 4.13 -10.97 21.37
C THR A 164 4.62 -9.53 21.23
N GLU A 165 5.04 -8.90 22.33
CA GLU A 165 5.54 -7.50 22.29
C GLU A 165 6.66 -7.33 21.24
N GLU A 166 7.43 -8.38 20.99
CA GLU A 166 8.45 -8.44 19.94
C GLU A 166 7.91 -8.23 18.51
N VAL A 167 6.77 -8.83 18.18
CA VAL A 167 6.15 -8.67 16.86
C VAL A 167 5.58 -7.26 16.71
N LYS A 168 5.05 -6.67 17.80
CA LYS A 168 4.57 -5.27 17.79
C LYS A 168 5.69 -4.30 17.48
N ASP A 169 6.81 -4.43 18.18
CA ASP A 169 7.99 -3.58 17.97
C ASP A 169 8.57 -3.75 16.57
N ALA A 170 8.71 -4.99 16.10
CA ALA A 170 9.18 -5.27 14.75
C ALA A 170 8.25 -4.69 13.68
N LEU A 171 6.94 -4.77 13.88
CA LEU A 171 5.93 -4.22 12.98
C LEU A 171 6.02 -2.69 12.94
N VAL A 172 5.99 -2.02 14.10
CA VAL A 172 6.06 -0.56 14.19
C VAL A 172 7.36 -0.02 13.60
N LYS A 173 8.49 -0.67 13.88
CA LYS A 173 9.80 -0.31 13.32
C LYS A 173 9.81 -0.39 11.80
N ASN A 174 9.22 -1.46 11.24
CA ASN A 174 9.15 -1.64 9.78
C ASN A 174 8.17 -0.67 9.11
N ILE A 175 7.01 -0.41 9.73
CA ILE A 175 6.03 0.55 9.24
C ILE A 175 6.65 1.95 9.21
N ARG A 176 7.30 2.40 10.29
CA ARG A 176 8.00 3.71 10.32
C ARG A 176 9.06 3.80 9.22
N ARG A 177 9.85 2.75 8.99
CA ARG A 177 10.88 2.75 7.95
C ARG A 177 10.30 2.87 6.53
N ARG A 178 9.15 2.25 6.26
CA ARG A 178 8.58 2.15 4.90
C ARG A 178 7.46 3.16 4.59
N MET A 179 6.74 3.66 5.59
CA MET A 179 5.63 4.59 5.41
C MET A 179 5.96 6.04 5.75
N THR A 180 7.01 6.31 6.55
CA THR A 180 7.44 7.68 6.78
C THR A 180 8.06 8.22 5.48
N PRO A 181 7.55 9.35 4.93
CA PRO A 181 8.11 9.93 3.73
C PRO A 181 9.58 10.25 3.97
N GLN A 182 10.44 9.64 3.15
CA GLN A 182 11.86 9.96 3.19
C GLN A 182 12.01 11.44 2.78
N PRO A 183 12.83 12.24 3.51
CA PRO A 183 12.99 13.63 3.19
C PRO A 183 13.57 13.76 1.77
N MET A 184 12.75 14.26 0.84
CA MET A 184 13.17 14.52 -0.53
C MET A 184 13.89 15.87 -0.59
N LYS A 185 15.09 15.87 -1.18
CA LYS A 185 15.82 17.11 -1.45
C LYS A 185 15.20 17.80 -2.66
N ILE A 186 14.33 18.76 -2.41
CA ILE A 186 13.80 19.64 -3.46
C ILE A 186 14.80 20.77 -3.67
N ARG A 187 15.31 20.91 -4.90
CA ARG A 187 16.14 22.05 -5.30
C ARG A 187 15.26 23.00 -6.11
N ALA A 188 15.36 24.30 -5.82
CA ALA A 188 14.69 25.35 -6.56
C ALA A 188 15.69 26.50 -6.73
N ASP A 189 15.83 26.96 -7.96
CA ASP A 189 16.67 28.10 -8.31
C ASP A 189 15.75 29.33 -8.43
N ILE A 190 16.12 30.41 -7.74
CA ILE A 190 15.33 31.65 -7.69
C ILE A 190 16.27 32.81 -8.01
N GLU A 191 15.91 33.60 -9.03
CA GLU A 191 16.62 34.82 -9.40
C GLU A 191 16.00 36.01 -8.65
N LEU A 192 16.80 36.73 -7.85
CA LEU A 192 16.35 37.88 -7.07
C LEU A 192 17.09 39.14 -7.55
N LYS A 193 16.34 40.17 -7.92
CA LYS A 193 16.87 41.48 -8.34
C LYS A 193 16.41 42.55 -7.37
N CYS A 194 17.35 43.35 -6.85
CA CYS A 194 17.06 44.50 -6.00
C CYS A 194 17.85 45.71 -6.51
N PHE A 195 17.14 46.82 -6.74
CA PHE A 195 17.70 48.06 -7.28
C PHE A 195 17.84 49.17 -6.22
N GLN A 196 17.66 48.83 -4.94
CA GLN A 196 17.77 49.77 -3.82
C GLN A 196 19.19 49.79 -3.25
N PHE A 197 19.58 50.91 -2.64
CA PHE A 197 20.80 50.99 -1.85
C PHE A 197 20.77 49.94 -0.73
N ASP A 198 21.89 49.26 -0.49
CA ASP A 198 21.97 48.09 0.39
C ASP A 198 21.09 46.89 -0.03
N GLY A 199 20.84 46.74 -1.34
CA GLY A 199 19.95 45.71 -1.90
C GLY A 199 20.34 44.26 -1.57
N VAL A 200 21.62 43.97 -1.34
CA VAL A 200 22.10 42.64 -0.90
C VAL A 200 21.54 42.27 0.47
N VAL A 201 21.48 43.23 1.39
CA VAL A 201 20.93 43.03 2.74
C VAL A 201 19.42 42.79 2.66
N HIS A 202 18.71 43.55 1.82
CA HIS A 202 17.29 43.34 1.57
C HIS A 202 16.97 41.96 0.97
N ILE A 203 17.78 41.49 0.02
CA ILE A 203 17.64 40.14 -0.58
C ILE A 203 17.87 39.05 0.48
N LYS A 204 18.91 39.17 1.32
CA LYS A 204 19.18 38.20 2.39
C LYS A 204 18.06 38.16 3.43
N ILE A 205 17.61 39.32 3.90
CA ILE A 205 16.55 39.44 4.91
C ILE A 205 15.22 38.90 4.38
N SER A 206 14.84 39.25 3.14
CA SER A 206 13.60 38.75 2.54
C SER A 206 13.62 37.24 2.35
N THR A 207 14.74 36.68 1.86
CA THR A 207 14.90 35.22 1.69
C THR A 207 14.80 34.49 3.02
N LEU A 208 15.52 34.96 4.06
CA LEU A 208 15.46 34.37 5.40
C LEU A 208 14.07 34.46 6.01
N ARG A 209 13.41 35.63 5.91
CA ARG A 209 12.05 35.83 6.42
C ARG A 209 11.05 34.91 5.73
N GLN A 210 11.19 34.70 4.43
CA GLN A 210 10.32 33.81 3.67
C GLN A 210 10.54 32.34 4.04
N LEU A 211 11.79 31.91 4.26
CA LEU A 211 12.12 30.56 4.73
C LEU A 211 11.61 30.30 6.16
N LEU A 212 11.53 31.33 7.00
CA LEU A 212 11.07 31.23 8.39
C LEU A 212 9.54 31.39 8.53
N SER A 213 8.83 31.84 7.48
CA SER A 213 7.38 32.02 7.50
C SER A 213 6.62 30.68 7.67
N PRO A 214 5.58 30.61 8.52
CA PRO A 214 4.79 29.40 8.74
C PRO A 214 3.92 28.98 7.55
N ARG A 215 3.85 29.81 6.49
CA ARG A 215 3.17 29.48 5.23
C ARG A 215 4.03 28.65 4.27
N ALA A 216 5.35 28.63 4.46
CA ALA A 216 6.19 27.64 3.79
C ALA A 216 5.87 26.30 4.48
N GLY A 217 5.27 25.35 3.74
CA GLY A 217 4.90 24.04 4.26
C GLY A 217 6.07 23.27 4.89
N HIS A 218 5.84 22.03 5.30
CA HIS A 218 6.80 21.11 5.94
C HIS A 218 8.05 20.85 5.07
N VAL A 219 8.90 21.85 4.90
CA VAL A 219 10.23 21.76 4.30
C VAL A 219 11.16 21.57 5.49
N ASN A 220 11.79 20.40 5.58
CA ASN A 220 12.85 20.15 6.55
C ASN A 220 13.96 21.19 6.34
N LYS A 221 14.05 22.15 7.26
CA LYS A 221 14.85 23.38 7.13
C LYS A 221 16.34 23.17 7.43
N GLU A 222 16.86 21.95 7.31
CA GLU A 222 18.21 21.66 7.82
C GLU A 222 19.35 22.06 6.88
N LYS A 223 19.15 22.19 5.55
CA LYS A 223 20.25 22.48 4.62
C LYS A 223 19.85 23.25 3.36
N SER A 224 19.17 24.38 3.52
CA SER A 224 18.98 25.33 2.41
C SER A 224 20.22 26.21 2.26
N VAL A 225 21.26 25.70 1.61
CA VAL A 225 22.43 26.52 1.23
C VAL A 225 22.04 27.29 -0.03
N ALA A 226 21.73 28.58 0.12
CA ALA A 226 21.53 29.46 -1.02
C ALA A 226 22.88 29.83 -1.63
N HIS A 227 23.20 29.28 -2.81
CA HIS A 227 24.29 29.78 -3.63
C HIS A 227 23.80 31.06 -4.33
N VAL A 228 24.22 32.22 -3.82
CA VAL A 228 24.01 33.50 -4.50
C VAL A 228 25.22 33.73 -5.39
N SER A 229 25.07 33.45 -6.68
CA SER A 229 26.06 33.83 -7.70
C SER A 229 25.92 35.33 -7.97
N LEU A 230 26.96 36.09 -7.64
CA LEU A 230 27.05 37.52 -7.89
C LEU A 230 27.61 37.73 -9.30
N GLN A 231 26.90 38.47 -10.16
CA GLN A 231 27.52 39.19 -11.27
C GLN A 231 27.60 40.66 -10.85
N GLU A 232 28.82 41.19 -10.80
CA GLU A 232 29.08 42.63 -10.66
C GLU A 232 28.69 43.40 -11.92
#